data_AF-A0A219ARX4-F1
#
_entry.id   AF-A0A219ARX4-F1
#
_cell.length_a   1.000
_cell.length_b   1.000
_cell.length_c   1.000
_cell.angle_alpha   90.00
_cell.angle_beta   90.00
_cell.angle_gamma   90.00
#
_symmetry.space_group_name_H-M   'P 1'
#
loop_
_entity.id
_entity.type
_entity.pdbx_description
1 polymer ?
#
loop_
_entity_poly.entity_id
_entity_poly.type
_entity_poly.pdbx_seq_one_letter_code
_entity_poly.pdbx_strand_id
1 'polypeptide(L)'
;MRKGRAIFVGCCKQKFNDEGQWAGGSISYAKQAEMRKLYSGSMEKAALFLHRKGYYGPAGIDILTSPSGEQYIIDLNVQITGTFNLGLVAGHFTKRGMNRAMVEAAYFSCSRVKFKEIFAREMREGRIIITAWTYNERLELSFGVFIIGGSTSGEIKWQLMQV
;
A
#
# COMPACT_ATOMS: atom_id res chain seq x y z
N MET A 1 -25.72 -19.80 -0.61
CA MET A 1 -24.81 -19.48 -1.74
C MET A 1 -24.13 -18.14 -1.49
N ARG A 2 -22.83 -18.01 -1.81
CA ARG A 2 -22.09 -16.74 -1.72
C ARG A 2 -22.55 -15.81 -2.85
N LYS A 3 -22.84 -14.53 -2.57
CA LYS A 3 -23.51 -13.60 -3.52
C LYS A 3 -22.57 -12.82 -4.46
N GLY A 4 -21.30 -13.21 -4.60
CA GLY A 4 -20.31 -12.44 -5.37
C GLY A 4 -20.11 -10.99 -4.90
N ARG A 5 -20.39 -10.71 -3.62
CA ARG A 5 -20.39 -9.35 -3.07
C ARG A 5 -18.97 -8.79 -3.01
N ALA A 6 -18.79 -7.60 -3.56
CA ALA A 6 -17.58 -6.82 -3.38
C ALA A 6 -17.47 -6.25 -1.95
N ILE A 7 -16.27 -6.36 -1.36
CA ILE A 7 -15.92 -5.75 -0.08
C ILE A 7 -14.76 -4.79 -0.34
N PHE A 8 -14.98 -3.51 -0.08
CA PHE A 8 -13.95 -2.49 -0.24
C PHE A 8 -12.93 -2.56 0.90
N VAL A 9 -11.67 -2.83 0.57
CA VAL A 9 -10.56 -2.87 1.55
C VAL A 9 -9.81 -1.55 1.59
N GLY A 10 -9.53 -0.95 0.42
CA GLY A 10 -8.85 0.33 0.31
C GLY A 10 -8.57 0.68 -1.15
N CYS A 11 -8.38 1.97 -1.41
CA CYS A 11 -7.96 2.52 -2.68
C CYS A 11 -6.63 3.25 -2.47
N CYS A 12 -5.61 2.84 -3.22
CA CYS A 12 -4.25 3.36 -3.14
C CYS A 12 -3.87 4.06 -4.44
N LYS A 13 -3.02 5.08 -4.34
CA LYS A 13 -2.30 5.65 -5.49
C LYS A 13 -1.03 4.84 -5.69
N GLN A 14 -0.84 4.28 -6.88
CA GLN A 14 0.41 3.62 -7.27
C GLN A 14 1.52 4.65 -7.49
N LYS A 15 2.76 4.23 -7.22
CA LYS A 15 3.96 5.02 -7.40
C LYS A 15 4.90 4.24 -8.31
N PHE A 16 5.40 4.90 -9.34
CA PHE A 16 6.38 4.35 -10.27
C PHE A 16 7.66 5.18 -10.20
N ASN A 17 8.82 4.58 -10.47
CA ASN A 17 10.08 5.30 -10.63
C ASN A 17 10.21 5.86 -12.05
N ASP A 18 11.31 6.57 -12.33
CA ASP A 18 11.56 7.21 -13.63
C ASP A 18 11.76 6.20 -14.77
N GLU A 19 12.04 4.94 -14.44
CA GLU A 19 12.11 3.81 -15.37
C GLU A 19 10.74 3.14 -15.60
N GLY A 20 9.67 3.65 -14.99
CA GLY A 20 8.31 3.10 -15.10
C GLY A 20 8.07 1.83 -14.27
N GLN A 21 8.99 1.47 -13.38
CA GLN A 21 8.83 0.31 -12.49
C GLN A 21 8.03 0.67 -11.26
N TRP A 22 7.22 -0.26 -10.77
CA TRP A 22 6.44 -0.07 -9.55
C TRP A 22 7.36 0.09 -8.33
N ALA A 23 7.21 1.20 -7.62
CA ALA A 23 8.06 1.62 -6.50
C ALA A 23 7.27 1.81 -5.19
N GLY A 24 6.09 1.18 -5.10
CA GLY A 24 5.22 1.24 -3.92
C GLY A 24 3.88 1.90 -4.19
N GLY A 25 3.24 2.34 -3.11
CA GLY A 25 1.96 3.03 -3.19
C GLY A 25 1.59 3.73 -1.91
N SER A 26 0.59 4.61 -1.99
CA SER A 26 0.13 5.40 -0.86
C SER A 26 -1.39 5.37 -0.73
N ILE A 27 -1.87 5.52 0.50
CA ILE A 27 -3.28 5.60 0.83
C ILE A 27 -3.56 6.92 1.55
N SER A 28 -4.72 7.52 1.26
CA SER A 28 -5.29 8.60 2.06
C SER A 28 -6.52 8.07 2.78
N TYR A 29 -6.43 7.92 4.10
CA TYR A 29 -7.52 7.40 4.93
C TYR A 29 -8.72 8.34 4.91
N ALA A 30 -8.49 9.66 4.89
CA ALA A 30 -9.54 10.67 4.83
C ALA A 30 -10.40 10.58 3.55
N LYS A 31 -9.83 10.08 2.44
CA LYS A 31 -10.53 9.99 1.15
C LYS A 31 -11.20 8.64 0.89
N GLN A 32 -11.05 7.64 1.77
CA GLN A 32 -11.50 6.27 1.45
C GLN A 32 -13.03 6.15 1.27
N ALA A 33 -13.82 6.95 1.98
CA ALA A 33 -15.27 6.98 1.78
C ALA A 33 -15.66 7.49 0.38
N GLU A 34 -15.02 8.57 -0.07
CA GLU A 34 -15.18 9.12 -1.42
C GLU A 34 -14.70 8.12 -2.48
N MET A 35 -13.51 7.56 -2.32
CA MET A 35 -12.93 6.60 -3.26
C MET A 35 -13.78 5.32 -3.38
N ARG A 36 -14.34 4.83 -2.26
CA ARG A 36 -15.27 3.70 -2.26
C ARG A 36 -16.50 3.97 -3.11
N LYS A 37 -17.05 5.19 -3.03
CA LYS A 37 -18.20 5.61 -3.85
C LYS A 37 -17.78 5.76 -5.32
N LEU A 38 -16.63 6.38 -5.57
CA LEU A 38 -16.13 6.66 -6.92
C LEU A 38 -15.87 5.40 -7.73
N TYR A 39 -15.31 4.35 -7.09
CA TYR A 39 -14.90 3.11 -7.76
C TYR A 39 -15.84 1.92 -7.52
N SER A 40 -17.00 2.12 -6.90
CA SER A 40 -17.94 1.02 -6.58
C SER A 40 -18.36 0.23 -7.82
N GLY A 41 -18.69 0.91 -8.91
CA GLY A 41 -19.12 0.25 -10.16
C GLY A 41 -18.03 -0.63 -10.76
N SER A 42 -16.77 -0.16 -10.76
CA SER A 42 -15.61 -0.94 -11.23
C SER A 42 -15.35 -2.15 -10.34
N MET A 43 -15.42 -1.96 -9.02
CA MET A 43 -15.26 -3.03 -8.03
C MET A 43 -16.36 -4.10 -8.16
N GLU A 44 -17.62 -3.70 -8.36
CA GLU A 44 -18.76 -4.62 -8.53
C GLU A 44 -18.66 -5.42 -9.82
N LYS A 45 -18.27 -4.78 -10.94
CA LYS A 45 -18.02 -5.46 -12.22
C LYS A 45 -16.94 -6.53 -12.07
N ALA A 46 -15.81 -6.19 -11.45
CA ALA A 46 -14.72 -7.14 -11.21
C ALA A 46 -15.14 -8.29 -10.29
N ALA A 47 -15.83 -7.99 -9.18
CA ALA A 47 -16.30 -9.01 -8.25
C ALA A 47 -17.30 -9.99 -8.89
N LEU A 48 -18.24 -9.49 -9.71
CA LEU A 48 -19.20 -10.32 -10.43
C LEU A 48 -18.50 -11.21 -11.46
N PHE A 49 -17.54 -10.66 -12.21
CA PHE A 49 -16.74 -11.42 -13.17
C PHE A 49 -15.99 -12.56 -12.49
N LEU A 50 -15.26 -12.28 -11.41
CA LEU A 50 -14.51 -13.27 -10.64
C LEU A 50 -15.42 -14.33 -10.02
N HIS A 51 -16.56 -13.93 -9.46
CA HIS A 51 -17.53 -14.85 -8.87
C HIS A 51 -18.10 -15.84 -9.90
N ARG A 52 -18.40 -15.38 -11.13
CA ARG A 52 -18.84 -16.26 -12.23
C ARG A 52 -17.76 -17.27 -12.63
N LYS A 53 -16.49 -16.98 -12.36
CA LYS A 53 -15.37 -17.91 -12.55
C LYS A 53 -15.10 -18.80 -11.33
N GLY A 54 -15.93 -18.71 -10.28
CA GLY A 54 -15.79 -19.49 -9.05
C GLY A 54 -14.74 -18.96 -8.07
N TYR A 55 -14.17 -17.77 -8.31
CA TYR A 55 -13.14 -17.21 -7.44
C TYR A 55 -13.74 -16.54 -6.20
N TYR A 56 -13.07 -16.74 -5.05
CA TYR A 56 -13.37 -16.08 -3.78
C TYR A 56 -12.07 -15.75 -3.06
N GLY A 57 -11.79 -14.47 -2.90
CA GLY A 57 -10.56 -14.03 -2.26
C GLY A 57 -10.29 -12.54 -2.49
N PRO A 58 -9.18 -12.02 -1.95
CA PRO A 58 -8.72 -10.67 -2.22
C PRO A 58 -8.27 -10.54 -3.67
N ALA A 59 -8.71 -9.47 -4.33
CA ALA A 59 -8.22 -9.08 -5.64
C ALA A 59 -8.01 -7.56 -5.68
N GLY A 60 -6.97 -7.13 -6.40
CA GLY A 60 -6.74 -5.73 -6.75
C GLY A 60 -7.18 -5.45 -8.18
N ILE A 61 -7.66 -4.25 -8.43
CA ILE A 61 -7.88 -3.73 -9.78
C ILE A 61 -7.13 -2.41 -9.92
N ASP A 62 -6.40 -2.27 -11.01
CA ASP A 62 -5.76 -1.01 -11.35
C ASP A 62 -6.65 -0.25 -12.33
N ILE A 63 -6.90 1.02 -12.01
CA ILE A 63 -7.86 1.86 -12.72
C ILE A 63 -7.15 3.11 -13.21
N LEU A 64 -7.28 3.40 -14.50
CA LEU A 64 -6.99 4.71 -15.07
C LEU A 64 -8.29 5.49 -15.21
N THR A 65 -8.23 6.78 -14.83
CA THR A 65 -9.32 7.71 -15.05
C THR A 65 -8.90 8.70 -16.13
N SER A 66 -9.66 8.81 -17.21
CA SER A 66 -9.41 9.78 -18.28
C SER A 66 -9.64 11.22 -17.77
N PRO A 67 -9.18 12.25 -18.51
CA PRO A 67 -9.51 13.64 -18.20
C PRO A 67 -11.02 13.93 -18.18
N SER A 68 -11.83 13.18 -18.93
CA SER A 68 -13.30 13.26 -18.93
C SER A 68 -13.96 12.52 -17.76
N GLY A 69 -13.19 11.83 -16.92
CA GLY A 69 -13.69 11.11 -15.74
C GLY A 69 -14.07 9.65 -16.01
N GLU A 70 -13.87 9.14 -17.22
CA GLU A 70 -14.14 7.74 -17.56
C GLU A 70 -13.12 6.83 -16.90
N GLN A 71 -13.58 5.70 -16.36
CA GLN A 71 -12.75 4.74 -15.64
C GLN A 71 -12.51 3.48 -16.47
N TYR A 72 -11.24 3.10 -16.57
CA TYR A 72 -10.78 1.92 -17.29
C TYR A 72 -10.05 0.99 -16.32
N ILE A 73 -10.53 -0.24 -16.15
CA ILE A 73 -9.77 -1.30 -15.45
C ILE A 73 -8.70 -1.78 -16.42
N ILE A 74 -7.43 -1.52 -16.10
CA ILE A 74 -6.28 -1.85 -16.95
C ILE A 74 -5.56 -3.12 -16.51
N ASP A 75 -5.72 -3.52 -15.25
CA ASP A 75 -5.16 -4.75 -14.71
C ASP A 75 -6.06 -5.33 -13.61
N LEU A 76 -6.09 -6.66 -13.53
CA LEU A 76 -6.84 -7.44 -12.55
C LEU A 76 -5.89 -8.42 -11.85
N ASN A 77 -5.49 -8.06 -10.64
CA ASN A 77 -4.60 -8.84 -9.79
C ASN A 77 -5.42 -9.76 -8.87
N VAL A 78 -5.58 -11.04 -9.23
CA VAL A 78 -6.38 -12.03 -8.50
C VAL A 78 -5.61 -12.62 -7.30
N GLN A 79 -5.03 -11.75 -6.48
CA GLN A 79 -4.21 -12.08 -5.32
C GLN A 79 -4.14 -10.90 -4.33
N ILE A 80 -3.50 -11.13 -3.18
CA ILE A 80 -3.06 -10.05 -2.29
C ILE A 80 -2.01 -9.21 -3.05
N THR A 81 -2.28 -7.90 -3.19
CA THR A 81 -1.36 -6.97 -3.84
C THR A 81 -0.42 -6.30 -2.84
N GLY A 82 0.68 -5.71 -3.32
CA GLY A 82 1.69 -5.05 -2.47
C GLY A 82 1.13 -3.92 -1.61
N THR A 83 0.04 -3.28 -2.02
CA THR A 83 -0.64 -2.20 -1.27
C THR A 83 -1.84 -2.67 -0.45
N PHE A 84 -2.24 -3.95 -0.52
CA PHE A 84 -3.42 -4.48 0.17
C PHE A 84 -3.39 -4.19 1.67
N ASN A 85 -2.23 -4.35 2.29
CA ASN A 85 -2.03 -4.14 3.72
C ASN A 85 -2.33 -2.70 4.17
N LEU A 86 -2.22 -1.69 3.29
CA LEU A 86 -2.50 -0.29 3.62
C LEU A 86 -3.95 -0.06 4.04
N GLY A 87 -4.90 -0.79 3.44
CA GLY A 87 -6.31 -0.75 3.82
C GLY A 87 -6.56 -1.41 5.18
N LEU A 88 -5.91 -2.55 5.43
CA LEU A 88 -6.08 -3.32 6.67
C LEU A 88 -5.58 -2.58 7.91
N VAL A 89 -4.51 -1.80 7.77
CA VAL A 89 -3.90 -1.05 8.90
C VAL A 89 -4.52 0.34 9.12
N ALA A 90 -5.63 0.67 8.46
CA ALA A 90 -6.27 1.98 8.58
C ALA A 90 -6.51 2.38 10.05
N GLY A 91 -7.07 1.47 10.85
CA GLY A 91 -7.34 1.73 12.27
C GLY A 91 -6.08 1.94 13.12
N HIS A 92 -4.93 1.37 12.74
CA HIS A 92 -3.66 1.59 13.45
C HIS A 92 -3.19 3.04 13.32
N PHE A 93 -3.24 3.58 12.10
CA PHE A 93 -2.77 4.94 11.83
C PHE A 93 -3.78 6.02 12.22
N THR A 94 -5.07 5.83 11.91
CA THR A 94 -6.08 6.88 12.17
C THR A 94 -6.29 7.11 13.67
N LYS A 95 -6.21 6.07 14.51
CA LYS A 95 -6.25 6.20 15.98
C LYS A 95 -5.07 6.99 16.55
N ARG A 96 -4.01 7.19 15.78
CA ARG A 96 -2.80 7.94 16.14
C ARG A 96 -2.71 9.30 15.43
N GLY A 97 -3.82 9.77 14.86
CA GLY A 97 -3.87 11.06 14.15
C GLY A 97 -3.20 11.06 12.78
N MET A 98 -2.79 9.89 12.25
CA MET A 98 -2.17 9.77 10.93
C MET A 98 -3.24 9.46 9.88
N ASN A 99 -3.41 10.36 8.91
CA ASN A 99 -4.45 10.25 7.88
C ASN A 99 -3.94 9.71 6.53
N ARG A 100 -2.65 9.41 6.42
CA ARG A 100 -2.02 8.82 5.22
C ARG A 100 -1.01 7.76 5.62
N ALA A 101 -0.78 6.82 4.71
CA ALA A 101 0.31 5.86 4.81
C ALA A 101 0.85 5.49 3.43
N MET A 102 2.05 4.91 3.40
CA MET A 102 2.68 4.41 2.18
C MET A 102 3.42 3.10 2.42
N VAL A 103 3.56 2.31 1.36
CA VAL A 103 4.49 1.18 1.30
C VAL A 103 5.75 1.66 0.60
N GLU A 104 6.89 1.44 1.22
CA GLU A 104 8.22 1.75 0.66
C GLU A 104 9.13 0.54 0.88
N ALA A 105 10.09 0.37 -0.03
CA ALA A 105 11.15 -0.61 0.07
C ALA A 105 12.48 0.06 -0.22
N ALA A 106 13.54 -0.31 0.51
CA ALA A 106 14.85 0.30 0.36
C ALA A 106 15.97 -0.66 0.80
N TYR A 107 17.18 -0.37 0.31
CA TYR A 107 18.41 -0.97 0.81
C TYR A 107 19.00 -0.12 1.93
N PHE A 108 19.66 -0.77 2.89
CA PHE A 108 20.27 -0.15 4.07
C PHE A 108 21.66 -0.70 4.30
N SER A 109 22.57 0.19 4.70
CA SER A 109 23.94 -0.18 5.10
C SER A 109 24.00 -0.84 6.47
N CYS A 110 22.94 -0.70 7.27
CA CYS A 110 22.88 -1.17 8.65
C CYS A 110 22.08 -2.48 8.81
N SER A 111 22.26 -3.14 9.96
CA SER A 111 21.49 -4.31 10.34
C SER A 111 20.07 -3.94 10.81
N ARG A 112 19.14 -4.90 10.82
CA ARG A 112 17.78 -4.69 11.36
C ARG A 112 17.80 -4.19 12.81
N VAL A 113 18.73 -4.70 13.62
CA VAL A 113 18.87 -4.29 15.03
C VAL A 113 19.24 -2.82 15.08
N LYS A 114 20.24 -2.41 14.30
CA LYS A 114 20.68 -1.01 14.27
C LYS A 114 19.60 -0.07 13.73
N PHE A 115 18.90 -0.47 12.68
CA PHE A 115 17.75 0.27 12.15
C PHE A 115 16.68 0.52 13.24
N LYS A 116 16.34 -0.52 14.02
CA LYS A 116 15.35 -0.38 15.11
C LYS A 116 15.82 0.57 16.21
N GLU A 117 17.12 0.64 16.49
CA GLU A 117 17.68 1.63 17.43
C GLU A 117 17.53 3.05 16.89
N ILE A 118 17.90 3.25 15.62
CA ILE A 118 17.84 4.56 14.95
C ILE A 118 16.40 5.10 14.91
N PHE A 119 15.43 4.27 14.52
CA PHE A 119 14.01 4.65 14.41
C PHE A 119 13.16 4.23 15.61
N ALA A 120 13.77 4.04 16.79
CA ALA A 120 13.07 3.53 17.97
C ALA A 120 11.85 4.38 18.35
N ARG A 121 11.95 5.71 18.17
CA ARG A 121 10.85 6.64 18.46
C ARG A 121 9.70 6.46 17.46
N GLU A 122 9.99 6.48 16.17
CA GLU A 122 9.00 6.38 15.08
C GLU A 122 8.28 5.03 15.14
N MET A 123 9.00 3.96 15.48
CA MET A 123 8.39 2.64 15.70
C MET A 123 7.50 2.62 16.95
N ARG A 124 7.94 3.23 18.07
CA ARG A 124 7.15 3.32 19.31
C ARG A 124 5.87 4.14 19.12
N GLU A 125 5.95 5.22 18.36
CA GLU A 125 4.80 6.04 17.97
C GLU A 125 3.90 5.32 16.94
N GLY A 126 4.33 4.17 16.41
CA GLY A 126 3.60 3.40 15.42
C GLY A 126 3.61 4.02 14.03
N ARG A 127 4.54 4.94 13.73
CA ARG A 127 4.70 5.53 12.40
C ARG A 127 5.34 4.59 11.39
N ILE A 128 6.21 3.70 11.83
CA ILE A 128 6.90 2.72 10.98
C ILE A 128 6.50 1.30 11.39
N ILE A 129 6.07 0.50 10.42
CA ILE A 129 5.84 -0.94 10.54
C ILE A 129 6.79 -1.64 9.57
N ILE A 130 7.71 -2.46 10.07
CA ILE A 130 8.55 -3.31 9.22
C ILE A 130 7.71 -4.52 8.79
N THR A 131 7.47 -4.68 7.49
CA THR A 131 6.70 -5.81 6.94
C THR A 131 7.62 -6.92 6.42
N ALA A 132 8.83 -6.58 5.97
CA ALA A 132 9.85 -7.53 5.59
C ALA A 132 11.27 -6.98 5.85
N TRP A 133 12.21 -7.89 6.08
CA TRP A 133 13.64 -7.58 6.17
C TRP A 133 14.45 -8.78 5.70
N THR A 134 15.42 -8.57 4.83
CA THR A 134 16.40 -9.57 4.39
C THR A 134 17.79 -8.95 4.26
N TYR A 135 18.82 -9.76 4.06
CA TYR A 135 20.17 -9.33 3.76
C TYR A 135 20.57 -9.86 2.38
N ASN A 136 21.15 -8.99 1.55
CA ASN A 136 21.65 -9.35 0.24
C ASN A 136 23.17 -9.49 0.33
N GLU A 137 23.66 -10.72 0.36
CA GLU A 137 25.09 -11.02 0.49
C GLU A 137 25.93 -10.46 -0.68
N ARG A 138 25.36 -10.39 -1.89
CA ARG A 138 26.08 -9.87 -3.06
C ARG A 138 26.27 -8.36 -3.02
N LEU A 139 25.28 -7.63 -2.50
CA LEU A 139 25.35 -6.18 -2.37
C LEU A 139 25.93 -5.75 -1.02
N GLU A 140 26.09 -6.68 -0.09
CA GLU A 140 26.44 -6.45 1.31
C GLU A 140 25.51 -5.48 2.04
N LEU A 141 24.24 -5.39 1.60
CA LEU A 141 23.22 -4.48 2.13
C LEU A 141 22.02 -5.24 2.68
N SER A 142 21.40 -4.69 3.72
CA SER A 142 20.06 -5.11 4.13
C SER A 142 19.03 -4.57 3.15
N PHE A 143 17.92 -5.30 2.96
CA PHE A 143 16.75 -4.83 2.22
C PHE A 143 15.51 -4.91 3.11
N GLY A 144 14.79 -3.80 3.23
CA GLY A 144 13.62 -3.69 4.08
C GLY A 144 12.39 -3.22 3.33
N VAL A 145 11.22 -3.69 3.75
CA VAL A 145 9.92 -3.20 3.29
C VAL A 145 9.12 -2.71 4.49
N PHE A 146 8.49 -1.55 4.33
CA PHE A 146 7.86 -0.81 5.42
C PHE A 146 6.49 -0.31 5.02
N ILE A 147 5.61 -0.19 6.03
CA ILE A 147 4.47 0.71 5.97
C ILE A 147 4.79 1.91 6.85
N ILE A 148 4.66 3.10 6.28
CA ILE A 148 4.99 4.36 6.94
C ILE A 148 3.73 5.22 6.99
N GLY A 149 3.31 5.60 8.20
CA GLY A 149 2.21 6.54 8.43
C GLY A 149 2.69 7.94 8.75
N GLY A 150 1.91 8.95 8.36
CA GLY A 150 2.18 10.35 8.67
C GLY A 150 1.28 11.33 7.92
N SER A 151 1.31 12.59 8.33
CA SER A 151 0.63 13.71 7.67
C SER A 151 1.39 14.20 6.42
N THR A 152 2.72 14.25 6.51
CA THR A 152 3.68 14.55 5.43
C THR A 152 4.61 13.36 5.24
N SER A 153 4.19 12.39 4.44
CA SER A 153 4.93 11.14 4.19
C SER A 153 6.33 11.33 3.57
N GLY A 154 6.68 12.55 3.13
CA GLY A 154 8.01 12.88 2.62
C GLY A 154 9.12 12.92 3.68
N GLU A 155 8.82 13.31 4.92
CA GLU A 155 9.85 13.50 5.96
C GLU A 155 10.49 12.19 6.41
N ILE A 156 9.66 11.17 6.71
CA ILE A 156 10.16 9.86 7.14
C ILE A 156 10.84 9.14 5.96
N LYS A 157 10.33 9.30 4.74
CA LYS A 157 10.97 8.75 3.54
C LYS A 157 12.39 9.31 3.37
N TRP A 158 12.57 10.61 3.57
CA TRP A 158 13.88 11.24 3.42
C TRP A 158 14.87 10.70 4.45
N GLN A 159 14.44 10.55 5.71
CA GLN A 159 15.26 9.99 6.79
C GLN A 159 15.64 8.52 6.54
N LEU A 160 14.75 7.71 5.97
CA LEU A 160 15.05 6.31 5.62
C LEU A 160 16.16 6.16 4.57
N MET A 161 16.33 7.13 3.68
CA MET A 161 17.36 7.06 2.63
C MET A 161 18.77 7.45 3.13
N GLN A 162 18.91 7.86 4.40
CA GLN A 162 20.18 8.36 4.95
C GLN A 162 20.91 7.33 5.83
N VAL A 163 20.46 6.06 5.85
CA VAL A 163 20.86 5.04 6.85
C VAL A 163 21.13 3.66 6.22
#